data_AF-A0A9X4HYF6-F1
#
_entry.id   AF-A0A9X4HYF6-F1
#
_cell.length_a   1.000
_cell.length_b   1.000
_cell.length_c   1.000
_cell.angle_alpha   90.00
_cell.angle_beta   90.00
_cell.angle_gamma   90.00
#
_symmetry.space_group_name_H-M   'P 1'
#
loop_
_entity.id
_entity.type
_entity.pdbx_description
1 polymer ?
#
loop_
_entity_poly.entity_id
_entity_poly.type
_entity_poly.pdbx_seq_one_letter_code
_entity_poly.pdbx_strand_id
1 'polypeptide(L)' 'MNRPYSLSEEEFHKLERAQESITLMSILFGEVQRSSTFTPQMIASLLDALGEDISMVIQSMSNVARQQCVQPQEAGHVQ' A
#
# COMPACT_ATOMS: atom_id res chain seq x y z
N MET A 1 17.12 -14.70 6.58
CA MET A 1 15.86 -14.39 7.27
C MET A 1 14.84 -13.95 6.23
N ASN A 2 13.83 -14.77 5.93
CA ASN A 2 12.70 -14.38 5.08
C ASN A 2 11.75 -13.55 5.94
N ARG A 3 11.69 -12.23 5.71
CA ARG A 3 10.67 -11.38 6.32
C ARG A 3 9.46 -11.35 5.38
N PRO A 4 8.32 -11.97 5.74
CA PRO A 4 7.12 -12.03 4.90
C PRO A 4 6.41 -10.68 4.71
N TYR A 5 6.98 -9.59 5.22
CA TYR A 5 6.44 -8.23 5.18
C TYR A 5 7.51 -7.23 4.71
N SER A 6 8.35 -7.62 3.75
CA SER A 6 9.36 -6.73 3.20
C SER A 6 8.77 -6.00 2.00
N LEU A 7 8.35 -4.75 2.20
CA LEU A 7 8.02 -3.87 1.08
C LEU A 7 9.32 -3.58 0.30
N SER A 8 9.22 -3.45 -1.02
CA SER A 8 10.30 -2.83 -1.78
C SER A 8 10.44 -1.35 -1.38
N GLU A 9 11.59 -0.74 -1.65
CA GLU A 9 11.84 0.68 -1.36
C GLU A 9 10.79 1.58 -2.03
N GLU A 10 10.42 1.26 -3.27
CA GLU A 10 9.37 1.96 -4.00
C GLU A 10 7.99 1.81 -3.35
N GLU A 11 7.62 0.59 -2.94
CA GLU A 11 6.35 0.32 -2.25
C GLU A 11 6.28 1.00 -0.89
N PHE A 12 7.40 1.04 -0.17
CA PHE A 12 7.51 1.76 1.10
C PHE A 12 7.27 3.26 0.90
N HIS A 13 7.90 3.89 -0.09
CA HIS A 13 7.69 5.31 -0.36
C HIS A 13 6.27 5.65 -0.83
N LYS A 14 5.61 4.74 -1.57
CA LYS A 14 4.19 4.91 -1.93
C LYS A 14 3.29 4.83 -0.69
N LEU A 15 3.56 3.90 0.21
CA LEU A 15 2.82 3.77 1.47
C LEU A 15 3.02 4.99 2.37
N GLU A 16 4.25 5.49 2.47
CA GLU A 16 4.59 6.71 3.20
C GLU A 16 3.83 7.92 2.64
N ARG A 17 3.81 8.10 1.31
CA ARG A 17 3.04 9.15 0.64
C ARG A 17 1.54 9.05 0.91
N ALA A 18 0.98 7.85 0.90
CA ALA A 18 -0.43 7.62 1.22
C ALA A 18 -0.74 8.03 2.67
N GLN A 19 0.14 7.68 3.61
CA GLN A 19 0.00 8.07 5.02
C GLN A 19 0.06 9.59 5.20
N GLU A 20 1.00 10.28 4.55
CA GLU A 20 1.13 11.74 4.59
C GLU A 20 -0.13 12.42 4.02
N SER A 21 -0.64 11.91 2.91
CA SER A 21 -1.85 12.41 2.26
C SER A 21 -3.09 12.27 3.14
N ILE A 22 -3.25 11.12 3.81
CA ILE A 22 -4.33 10.89 4.79
C ILE A 22 -4.21 11.84 5.98
N THR A 23 -2.99 12.03 6.48
CA THR A 23 -2.74 12.90 7.65
C THR A 23 -3.10 14.35 7.33
N LEU A 24 -2.64 14.85 6.18
CA LEU A 24 -2.96 16.20 5.72
C LEU A 24 -4.47 16.39 5.56
N MET A 25 -5.16 15.43 4.95
CA MET A 25 -6.60 15.48 4.78
C MET A 25 -7.36 15.42 6.09
N SER A 26 -6.89 14.64 7.07
CA SER A 26 -7.49 14.57 8.41
C SER A 26 -7.37 15.90 9.16
N ILE A 27 -6.23 16.59 9.02
CA ILE A 27 -6.03 17.96 9.56
C ILE A 27 -6.99 18.93 8.86
N LEU A 28 -7.04 18.91 7.54
CA LEU A 28 -7.93 19.78 6.76
C LEU A 28 -9.41 19.53 7.07
N PHE A 29 -9.83 18.29 7.29
CA PHE A 29 -11.20 17.99 7.75
C PHE A 29 -11.46 18.46 9.18
N GLY A 30 -10.45 18.43 10.06
CA GLY A 30 -10.57 18.87 11.45
C GLY A 30 -10.54 20.38 11.66
N GLU A 31 -9.74 21.10 10.87
CA GLU A 31 -9.61 22.57 10.96
C GLU A 31 -10.75 23.31 10.27
N VAL A 32 -11.41 22.69 9.27
CA VAL A 32 -12.49 23.31 8.52
C VAL A 32 -13.82 23.19 9.30
N GLN A 33 -13.93 23.96 10.39
CA GLN A 33 -15.19 24.21 11.10
C GLN A 33 -16.18 25.10 10.29
N ARG A 34 -15.82 25.53 9.07
CA ARG A 34 -16.71 26.32 8.19
C ARG A 34 -17.00 25.61 6.89
N SER A 35 -18.28 25.66 6.52
CA SER A 35 -18.90 25.03 5.36
C SER A 35 -18.08 25.10 4.07
N SER A 36 -17.75 23.90 3.57
CA SER A 36 -17.53 23.51 2.16
C SER A 36 -16.36 24.12 1.39
N THR A 37 -15.12 23.88 1.83
CA THR A 37 -13.94 24.10 0.96
C THR A 37 -13.68 22.95 0.00
N PHE A 38 -14.03 21.71 0.37
CA PHE A 38 -13.82 20.53 -0.47
C PHE A 38 -15.07 20.17 -1.26
N THR A 39 -14.94 20.08 -2.57
CA THR A 39 -16.01 19.53 -3.41
C THR A 39 -16.01 18.01 -3.30
N PRO A 40 -17.16 17.35 -3.48
CA PRO A 40 -17.22 15.88 -3.53
C PRO A 40 -16.26 15.28 -4.56
N GLN A 41 -16.01 15.97 -5.67
CA GLN A 41 -15.08 15.55 -6.71
C GLN A 41 -13.63 15.53 -6.22
N MET A 42 -13.20 16.52 -5.43
CA MET A 42 -11.85 16.52 -4.84
C MET A 42 -11.64 15.34 -3.89
N ILE A 43 -12.67 15.00 -3.11
CA ILE A 43 -12.64 13.85 -2.19
C ILE A 43 -12.59 12.54 -2.98
N ALA A 44 -13.38 12.41 -4.05
CA ALA A 44 -13.37 11.23 -4.91
C ALA A 44 -11.99 11.01 -5.56
N SER A 45 -11.37 12.06 -6.12
CA SER A 45 -10.05 11.96 -6.72
C SER A 45 -8.95 11.59 -5.73
N LEU A 46 -9.05 12.05 -4.47
CA LEU A 46 -8.15 11.62 -3.39
C LEU A 46 -8.32 10.13 -3.09
N LEU A 47 -9.56 9.66 -2.96
CA LEU A 47 -9.85 8.26 -2.65
C LEU A 47 -9.41 7.32 -3.78
N ASP A 48 -9.53 7.74 -5.03
CA ASP A 48 -9.03 6.98 -6.19
C ASP A 48 -7.50 6.82 -6.12
N ALA A 49 -6.77 7.92 -5.90
CA ALA A 49 -5.30 7.89 -5.79
C ALA A 49 -4.82 7.03 -4.60
N LEU A 50 -5.47 7.16 -3.43
CA LEU A 50 -5.18 6.30 -2.27
C LEU A 50 -5.48 4.83 -2.54
N GLY A 51 -6.57 4.55 -3.26
CA GLY A 51 -6.97 3.21 -3.66
C GLY A 51 -5.91 2.53 -4.53
N GLU A 52 -5.31 3.26 -5.47
CA GLU A 52 -4.23 2.76 -6.33
C GLU A 52 -2.96 2.44 -5.51
N ASP A 53 -2.52 3.37 -4.66
CA ASP A 53 -1.32 3.21 -3.83
C ASP A 53 -1.46 2.03 -2.86
N ILE A 54 -2.61 1.91 -2.17
CA ILE A 54 -2.89 0.80 -1.25
C ILE A 54 -3.04 -0.53 -2.00
N SER A 55 -3.70 -0.52 -3.16
CA SER A 55 -3.86 -1.74 -3.97
C SER A 55 -2.52 -2.30 -4.43
N MET A 56 -1.56 -1.43 -4.76
CA MET A 56 -0.21 -1.85 -5.15
C MET A 56 0.52 -2.54 -4.00
N VAL A 57 0.42 -1.98 -2.79
CA VAL A 57 0.99 -2.57 -1.57
C VAL A 57 0.34 -3.92 -1.23
N ILE A 58 -0.98 -4.03 -1.34
CA ILE A 58 -1.68 -5.31 -1.14
C ILE A 58 -1.25 -6.35 -2.18
N GLN A 59 -1.10 -5.93 -3.44
CA GLN A 59 -0.65 -6.81 -4.52
C GLN A 59 0.78 -7.29 -4.30
N SER A 60 1.70 -6.45 -3.82
CA SER A 60 3.06 -6.86 -3.53
C SER A 60 3.11 -7.93 -2.43
N MET A 61 2.28 -7.81 -1.38
CA MET A 61 2.11 -8.85 -0.37
C MET A 61 1.54 -10.16 -0.93
N SER A 62 0.60 -10.07 -1.87
CA SER A 62 -0.03 -11.26 -2.49
C SER A 62 0.89 -12.01 -3.47
N ASN A 63 1.81 -11.31 -4.13
CA ASN A 63 2.80 -11.91 -5.03
C ASN A 63 3.89 -12.67 -4.26
N VAL A 64 4.25 -12.22 -3.05
CA VAL A 64 5.12 -12.95 -2.12
C VAL A 64 4.49 -14.30 -1.72
N ALA A 65 3.17 -14.35 -1.53
CA ALA A 65 2.46 -15.60 -1.19
C ALA A 65 2.49 -16.64 -2.33
N ARG A 66 2.50 -16.20 -3.60
CA ARG A 66 2.61 -17.12 -4.76
C ARG A 66 4.03 -17.63 -4.99
N GLN A 67 5.05 -16.83 -4.70
CA GLN A 67 6.45 -17.25 -4.86
C GLN A 67 6.90 -18.28 -3.81
N GLN A 68 6.22 -18.39 -2.67
CA GLN A 68 6.48 -19.45 -1.68
C GLN A 68 5.92 -20.83 -2.09
N CYS A 69 4.98 -20.89 -3.04
CA CYS A 69 4.35 -22.15 -3.48
C CYS A 69 5.18 -22.91 -4.53
N VAL A 70 6.22 -22.29 -5.11
CA VAL A 70 7.10 -22.91 -6.12
C VAL A 70 8.48 -23.15 -5.50
N GLN A 71 8.57 -24.04 -4.51
CA GLN A 71 9.81 -24.78 -4.27
C GLN A 71 9.74 -26.09 -5.05
N PRO A 72 10.61 -26.34 -6.04
CA PRO A 72 10.79 -27.69 -6.56
C PRO A 72 11.44 -28.53 -5.47
N GLN A 73 10.67 -29.53 -5.08
CA GLN A 73 10.98 -30.63 -4.19
C GLN A 73 12.19 -31.44 -4.68
N GLU A 74 13.08 -31.75 -3.74
CA GLU A 74 13.99 -32.91 -3.68
C GLU A 74 14.96 -33.17 -4.84
N ALA A 75 16.24 -32.85 -4.62
CA ALA A 75 17.34 -33.63 -5.18
C ALA A 75 18.06 -34.35 -4.04
N GLY A 76 17.56 -35.54 -3.69
CA GLY A 76 18.39 -36.53 -3.05
C GLY A 76 19.48 -36.98 -4.01
N HIS A 77 20.73 -36.93 -3.58
CA HIS A 77 21.71 -37.90 -4.04
C HIS A 77 22.62 -38.30 -2.88
N VAL A 78 22.48 -39.58 -2.56
CA VAL A 78 23.31 -40.38 -1.67
C VAL A 78 24.52 -40.84 -2.48
N GLN A 79 25.67 -40.86 -1.81
CA GLN A 79 27.03 -41.32 -2.19
C GLN A 79 27.97 -40.30 -2.83
#